data_AF-A0A497RUJ3-F1
#
_entry.id   AF-A0A497RUJ3-F1
#
_cell.length_a   1.000
_cell.length_b   1.000
_cell.length_c   1.000
_cell.angle_alpha   90.00
_cell.angle_beta   90.00
_cell.angle_gamma   90.00
#
_symmetry.space_group_name_H-M   'P 1'
#
loop_
_entity.id
_entity.type
_entity.pdbx_description
1 polymer ?
#
loop_
_entity_poly.entity_id
_entity_poly.type
_entity_poly.pdbx_seq_one_letter_code
_entity_poly.pdbx_strand_id
1 'polypeptide(L)'
;MPGIDEKTGQPMIGDDTDFEGPKDNSPRGSTVPRKAAKIEQTLNEMDESIPDVEAALRESTPEEQAREYRDNLKEVGVTREEALSIQESVMVDGYYEESFLVGKTTVVLRSRLYLDTQRVYQALEARDLALAATIQDFVSRYNLAASIVSIGSRKYPHVGDPLNAPESEFDEAFEKRLHMISRLPEFMASRLMESVFKFDRKMRAIFAEGAPQDF
;
A
#
# COMPACT_ATOMS: atom_id res chain seq x y z
N MET A 1 49.96 5.57 -14.81
CA MET A 1 49.41 4.25 -15.17
C MET A 1 49.88 3.27 -14.10
N PRO A 2 48.99 2.72 -13.26
CA PRO A 2 49.38 1.77 -12.22
C PRO A 2 49.79 0.43 -12.86
N GLY A 3 50.93 -0.12 -12.42
CA GLY A 3 51.50 -1.35 -12.94
C GLY A 3 50.71 -2.58 -12.49
N ILE A 4 50.40 -3.46 -13.44
CA ILE A 4 49.76 -4.76 -13.19
C ILE A 4 50.88 -5.80 -13.09
N ASP A 5 50.86 -6.63 -12.06
CA ASP A 5 51.81 -7.74 -11.91
C ASP A 5 51.48 -8.85 -12.94
N GLU A 6 52.40 -9.11 -13.86
CA GLU A 6 52.22 -10.01 -15.01
C GLU A 6 52.05 -11.50 -14.64
N LYS A 7 52.26 -11.89 -13.37
CA LYS A 7 52.08 -13.30 -12.96
C LYS A 7 50.72 -13.60 -12.32
N THR A 8 50.02 -12.62 -11.79
CA THR A 8 48.79 -12.84 -10.99
C THR A 8 47.61 -12.00 -11.45
N GLY A 9 47.81 -10.99 -12.29
CA GLY A 9 46.74 -10.15 -12.82
C GLY A 9 46.00 -9.32 -11.76
N GLN A 10 46.55 -9.22 -10.55
CA GLN A 10 45.98 -8.41 -9.48
C GLN A 10 46.63 -7.02 -9.41
N PRO A 11 45.86 -5.97 -9.09
CA PRO A 11 46.42 -4.63 -8.90
C PRO A 11 47.29 -4.59 -7.64
N MET A 12 48.53 -4.13 -7.80
CA MET A 12 49.48 -3.92 -6.70
C MET A 12 48.94 -2.84 -5.76
N ILE A 13 48.49 -3.24 -4.57
CA ILE A 13 48.18 -2.30 -3.47
C ILE A 13 49.54 -1.89 -2.88
N GLY A 14 49.92 -0.63 -3.10
CA GLY A 14 51.12 -0.07 -2.49
C GLY A 14 51.00 -0.04 -0.97
N ASP A 15 51.97 -0.64 -0.30
CA ASP A 15 52.22 -0.52 1.14
C ASP A 15 52.73 0.92 1.44
N ASP A 16 51.83 1.89 1.41
CA ASP A 16 52.08 3.22 1.98
C ASP A 16 51.56 3.23 3.42
N THR A 17 52.30 2.57 4.32
CA THR A 17 52.11 2.69 5.77
C THR A 17 52.82 3.96 6.27
N ASP A 18 52.19 5.11 6.13
CA ASP A 18 52.54 6.34 6.87
C ASP A 18 51.31 7.24 7.01
N PHE A 19 50.35 6.80 7.84
CA PHE A 19 49.23 7.65 8.29
C PHE A 19 49.32 7.83 9.81
N GLU A 20 50.20 8.74 10.25
CA GLU A 20 50.18 9.25 11.62
C GLU A 20 48.95 10.16 11.80
N GLY A 21 47.89 9.62 12.40
CA GLY A 21 46.72 10.40 12.82
C GLY A 21 47.06 11.41 13.93
N PRO A 22 46.25 12.47 14.12
CA PRO A 22 46.49 13.49 15.14
C PRO A 22 46.51 12.89 16.56
N LYS A 23 47.54 13.21 17.35
CA LYS A 23 47.79 12.69 18.72
C LYS A 23 46.92 13.29 19.83
N ASP A 24 45.82 13.97 19.50
CA ASP A 24 44.90 14.55 20.49
C ASP A 24 43.53 13.87 20.43
N ASN A 25 43.46 12.64 20.94
CA ASN A 25 42.19 12.00 21.25
C ASN A 25 42.16 11.68 22.75
N SER A 26 42.02 12.73 23.56
CA SER A 26 41.66 12.57 24.97
C SER A 26 40.22 12.05 25.04
N PRO A 27 39.93 11.03 25.90
CA PRO A 27 38.59 10.50 26.03
C PRO A 27 37.67 11.62 26.54
N ARG A 28 36.70 12.04 25.71
CA ARG A 28 35.61 12.91 26.16
C ARG A 28 34.91 12.20 27.31
N GLY A 29 35.07 12.74 28.51
CA GLY A 29 34.37 12.28 29.70
C GLY A 29 32.88 12.17 29.42
N SER A 30 32.33 10.99 29.69
CA SER A 30 30.91 10.67 29.54
C SER A 30 30.08 11.37 30.62
N THR A 31 29.83 12.66 30.46
CA THR A 31 28.73 13.32 31.18
C THR A 31 27.42 13.03 30.44
N VAL A 32 26.81 11.88 30.72
CA VAL A 32 25.40 11.64 30.39
C VAL A 32 24.61 11.36 31.66
N PRO A 33 24.06 12.42 32.30
CA PRO A 33 22.89 12.24 33.16
C PRO A 33 21.72 13.16 32.76
N ARG A 34 21.60 13.52 31.46
CA ARG A 34 20.49 14.39 30.97
C ARG A 34 19.51 13.74 30.00
N LYS A 35 19.81 12.55 29.45
CA LYS A 35 18.89 11.87 28.53
C LYS A 35 17.89 10.94 29.22
N ALA A 36 18.24 10.36 30.37
CA ALA A 36 17.34 9.45 31.09
C ALA A 36 16.10 10.17 31.66
N ALA A 37 16.31 11.30 32.35
CA ALA A 37 15.21 12.07 32.95
C ALA A 37 14.22 12.63 31.91
N LYS A 38 14.69 12.92 30.69
CA LYS A 38 13.82 13.40 29.61
C LYS A 38 13.00 12.26 28.98
N ILE A 39 13.47 11.01 29.06
CA ILE A 39 12.74 9.83 28.55
C ILE A 39 11.64 9.42 29.54
N GLU A 40 11.91 9.48 30.85
CA GLU A 40 10.91 9.18 31.89
C GLU A 40 9.77 10.21 31.90
N GLN A 41 10.06 11.47 31.60
CA GLN A 41 9.03 12.51 31.49
C GLN A 41 8.10 12.29 30.28
N THR A 42 8.64 11.92 29.11
CA THR A 42 7.81 11.57 27.94
C THR A 42 7.04 10.27 28.14
N LEU A 43 7.58 9.28 28.86
CA LEU A 43 6.88 8.03 29.15
C LEU A 43 5.69 8.25 30.10
N ASN A 44 5.86 9.08 31.14
CA ASN A 44 4.76 9.41 32.06
C ASN A 44 3.68 10.28 31.37
N GLU A 45 4.05 11.15 30.43
CA GLU A 45 3.08 11.95 29.66
C GLU A 45 2.32 11.10 28.61
N MET A 46 2.90 10.00 28.13
CA MET A 46 2.22 9.04 27.25
C MET A 46 1.23 8.15 28.01
N ASP A 47 1.46 7.88 29.30
CA ASP A 47 0.57 7.04 30.13
C ASP A 47 -0.71 7.79 30.56
N GLU A 48 -0.61 9.11 30.81
CA GLU A 48 -1.76 9.95 31.20
C GLU A 48 -2.63 10.40 30.00
N SER A 49 -2.16 10.21 28.76
CA SER A 49 -2.84 10.65 27.54
C SER A 49 -3.42 9.52 26.68
N ILE A 50 -3.59 8.32 27.26
CA ILE A 50 -4.33 7.23 26.63
C ILE A 50 -5.79 7.27 27.11
N PRO A 51 -6.70 8.00 26.44
CA PRO A 51 -8.11 7.79 26.65
C PRO A 51 -8.46 6.35 26.23
N ASP A 52 -8.88 5.55 27.21
CA ASP A 52 -9.83 4.44 27.08
C ASP A 52 -9.47 3.32 26.08
N VAL A 53 -8.26 2.75 26.21
CA VAL A 53 -7.91 1.48 25.53
C VAL A 53 -8.87 0.35 25.95
N GLU A 54 -9.45 0.41 27.15
CA GLU A 54 -10.48 -0.55 27.59
C GLU A 54 -11.81 -0.41 26.81
N ALA A 55 -12.21 0.80 26.41
CA ALA A 55 -13.36 0.99 25.52
C ALA A 55 -13.09 0.50 24.09
N ALA A 56 -11.85 0.62 23.60
CA ALA A 56 -11.43 0.07 22.31
C ALA A 56 -11.24 -1.47 22.33
N LEU A 57 -11.06 -2.06 23.52
CA LEU A 57 -10.94 -3.51 23.75
C LEU A 57 -12.27 -4.19 24.09
N ARG A 58 -13.37 -3.44 24.24
CA ARG A 58 -14.69 -4.08 24.35
C ARG A 58 -15.02 -4.71 23.01
N GLU A 59 -14.99 -6.05 22.98
CA GLU A 59 -15.51 -6.84 21.87
C GLU A 59 -16.95 -6.40 21.60
N SER A 60 -17.17 -5.79 20.42
CA SER A 60 -18.49 -5.44 19.94
C SER A 60 -19.38 -6.68 19.96
N THR A 61 -20.59 -6.57 20.50
CA THR A 61 -21.51 -7.71 20.49
C THR A 61 -21.90 -8.06 19.05
N PRO A 62 -22.24 -9.33 18.75
CA PRO A 62 -22.67 -9.72 17.40
C PRO A 62 -23.86 -8.89 16.86
N GLU A 63 -24.76 -8.44 17.75
CA GLU A 63 -25.88 -7.57 17.37
C GLU A 63 -25.43 -6.15 16.96
N GLU A 64 -24.41 -5.63 17.64
CA GLU A 64 -23.79 -4.33 17.32
C GLU A 64 -23.04 -4.40 15.99
N GLN A 65 -22.27 -5.47 15.76
CA GLN A 65 -21.59 -5.72 14.48
C GLN A 65 -22.60 -5.86 13.33
N ALA A 66 -23.66 -6.65 13.51
CA ALA A 66 -24.71 -6.79 12.51
C ALA A 66 -25.47 -5.48 12.23
N ARG A 67 -25.58 -4.58 13.22
CA ARG A 67 -26.13 -3.24 13.04
C ARG A 67 -25.17 -2.35 12.26
N GLU A 68 -23.91 -2.31 12.66
CA GLU A 68 -22.85 -1.54 11.99
C GLU A 68 -22.69 -1.97 10.53
N TYR A 69 -22.67 -3.27 10.24
CA TYR A 69 -22.66 -3.79 8.88
C TYR A 69 -23.82 -3.26 8.03
N ARG A 70 -25.05 -3.29 8.56
CA ARG A 70 -26.22 -2.75 7.85
C ARG A 70 -26.11 -1.24 7.62
N ASP A 71 -25.59 -0.50 8.60
CA ASP A 71 -25.40 0.94 8.50
C ASP A 71 -24.32 1.28 7.46
N ASN A 72 -23.21 0.54 7.43
CA ASN A 72 -22.15 0.66 6.44
C ASN A 72 -22.64 0.40 5.02
N LEU A 73 -23.40 -0.69 4.81
CA LEU A 73 -24.03 -0.99 3.51
C LEU A 73 -24.97 0.13 3.05
N LYS A 74 -25.78 0.66 3.98
CA LYS A 74 -26.68 1.77 3.69
C LYS A 74 -25.92 3.04 3.33
N GLU A 75 -24.79 3.31 3.98
CA GLU A 75 -23.95 4.48 3.70
C GLU A 75 -23.36 4.46 2.29
N VAL A 76 -23.01 3.27 1.78
CA VAL A 76 -22.51 3.08 0.42
C VAL A 76 -23.61 2.80 -0.61
N GLY A 77 -24.88 2.75 -0.17
CA GLY A 77 -26.05 2.58 -1.03
C GLY A 77 -26.18 1.18 -1.64
N VAL A 78 -25.72 0.15 -0.94
CA VAL A 78 -25.73 -1.25 -1.38
C VAL A 78 -26.76 -2.04 -0.59
N THR A 79 -27.58 -2.85 -1.27
CA THR A 79 -28.51 -3.75 -0.56
C THR A 79 -27.79 -4.99 -0.03
N ARG A 80 -28.41 -5.70 0.90
CA ARG A 80 -27.83 -6.94 1.44
C ARG A 80 -27.68 -8.00 0.33
N GLU A 81 -28.65 -8.11 -0.57
CA GLU A 81 -28.65 -9.06 -1.67
C GLU A 81 -27.54 -8.74 -2.68
N GLU A 82 -27.33 -7.46 -2.99
CA GLU A 82 -26.22 -7.01 -3.83
C GLU A 82 -24.87 -7.31 -3.17
N ALA A 83 -24.73 -7.04 -1.87
CA ALA A 83 -23.51 -7.37 -1.13
C ALA A 83 -23.18 -8.86 -1.18
N LEU A 84 -24.18 -9.74 -0.98
CA LEU A 84 -24.00 -11.20 -1.08
C LEU A 84 -23.58 -11.63 -2.49
N SER A 85 -24.17 -11.04 -3.54
CA SER A 85 -23.79 -11.34 -4.92
C SER A 85 -22.36 -10.89 -5.24
N ILE A 86 -21.93 -9.76 -4.68
CA ILE A 86 -20.54 -9.27 -4.82
C ILE A 86 -19.57 -10.20 -4.08
N GLN A 87 -19.91 -10.61 -2.85
CA GLN A 87 -19.13 -11.57 -2.08
C GLN A 87 -18.97 -12.89 -2.85
N GLU A 88 -20.05 -13.41 -3.41
CA GLU A 88 -20.03 -14.64 -4.21
C GLU A 88 -19.12 -14.49 -5.45
N SER A 89 -19.22 -13.39 -6.20
CA SER A 89 -18.34 -13.15 -7.36
C SER A 89 -16.86 -13.09 -6.96
N VAL A 90 -16.53 -12.41 -5.85
CA VAL A 90 -15.14 -12.39 -5.36
C VAL A 90 -14.67 -13.80 -4.94
N MET A 91 -15.53 -14.60 -4.31
CA MET A 91 -15.18 -15.95 -3.87
C MET A 91 -15.06 -16.97 -5.02
N VAL A 92 -15.90 -16.84 -6.05
CA VAL A 92 -15.97 -17.77 -7.18
C VAL A 92 -15.02 -17.37 -8.31
N ASP A 93 -15.06 -16.11 -8.73
CA ASP A 93 -14.26 -15.60 -9.85
C ASP A 93 -12.87 -15.12 -9.40
N GLY A 94 -12.69 -14.89 -8.09
CA GLY A 94 -11.49 -14.28 -7.51
C GLY A 94 -11.47 -12.76 -7.64
N TYR A 95 -12.54 -12.14 -8.18
CA TYR A 95 -12.65 -10.70 -8.33
C TYR A 95 -14.08 -10.24 -8.60
N TYR A 96 -14.33 -8.94 -8.40
CA TYR A 96 -15.55 -8.25 -8.79
C TYR A 96 -15.23 -7.05 -9.68
N GLU A 97 -16.02 -6.82 -10.72
CA GLU A 97 -15.91 -5.65 -11.60
C GLU A 97 -17.13 -4.73 -11.48
N GLU A 98 -16.90 -3.42 -11.47
CA GLU A 98 -17.94 -2.40 -11.41
C GLU A 98 -17.67 -1.22 -12.35
N SER A 99 -18.74 -0.70 -12.94
CA SER A 99 -18.69 0.46 -13.83
C SER A 99 -18.98 1.76 -13.08
N PHE A 100 -18.11 2.74 -13.26
CA PHE A 100 -18.23 4.11 -12.76
C PHE A 100 -18.33 5.11 -13.92
N LEU A 101 -19.11 6.17 -13.75
CA LEU A 101 -19.14 7.28 -14.70
C LEU A 101 -18.18 8.39 -14.25
N VAL A 102 -17.17 8.67 -15.07
CA VAL A 102 -16.26 9.81 -14.90
C VAL A 102 -16.57 10.83 -16.00
N GLY A 103 -17.42 11.80 -15.67
CA GLY A 103 -18.00 12.71 -16.66
C GLY A 103 -18.94 11.97 -17.61
N LYS A 104 -18.54 11.85 -18.89
CA LYS A 104 -19.27 11.08 -19.92
C LYS A 104 -18.61 9.75 -20.25
N THR A 105 -17.50 9.44 -19.59
CA THR A 105 -16.69 8.25 -19.87
C THR A 105 -16.99 7.19 -18.83
N THR A 106 -17.40 6.00 -19.29
CA THR A 106 -17.51 4.82 -18.42
C THR A 106 -16.11 4.28 -18.11
N VAL A 107 -15.86 4.00 -16.85
CA VAL A 107 -14.64 3.41 -16.32
C VAL A 107 -15.01 2.12 -15.64
N VAL A 108 -14.35 1.01 -15.96
CA VAL A 108 -14.56 -0.26 -15.26
C VAL A 108 -13.39 -0.51 -14.33
N LEU A 109 -13.70 -0.77 -13.06
CA LEU A 109 -12.73 -1.10 -12.02
C LEU A 109 -12.94 -2.54 -11.56
N ARG A 110 -11.85 -3.20 -11.14
CA ARG A 110 -11.80 -4.54 -10.58
C ARG A 110 -11.28 -4.50 -9.14
N SER A 111 -11.78 -5.41 -8.31
CA SER A 111 -11.22 -5.67 -6.97
C SER A 111 -9.76 -6.14 -7.05
N ARG A 112 -8.92 -5.59 -6.18
CA ARG A 112 -7.48 -5.89 -6.18
C ARG A 112 -7.21 -7.27 -5.58
N LEU A 113 -6.16 -7.92 -6.08
CA LEU A 113 -5.65 -9.15 -5.51
C LEU A 113 -4.65 -8.83 -4.39
N TYR A 114 -4.38 -9.81 -3.52
CA TYR A 114 -3.37 -9.63 -2.48
C TYR A 114 -1.97 -9.35 -3.05
N LEU A 115 -1.64 -9.93 -4.22
CA LEU A 115 -0.40 -9.66 -4.96
C LEU A 115 -0.21 -8.16 -5.26
N ASP A 116 -1.30 -7.44 -5.57
CA ASP A 116 -1.22 -6.01 -5.86
C ASP A 116 -0.80 -5.19 -4.62
N THR A 117 -1.26 -5.60 -3.44
CA THR A 117 -0.84 -5.02 -2.15
C THR A 117 0.64 -5.28 -1.88
N GLN A 118 1.11 -6.51 -2.12
CA GLN A 118 2.54 -6.84 -1.98
C GLN A 118 3.41 -6.00 -2.90
N ARG A 119 2.97 -5.79 -4.16
CA ARG A 119 3.67 -4.96 -5.14
C ARG A 119 3.81 -3.50 -4.66
N VAL A 120 2.77 -2.94 -4.03
CA VAL A 120 2.82 -1.58 -3.47
C VAL A 120 3.88 -1.50 -2.36
N TYR A 121 3.90 -2.46 -1.43
CA TYR A 121 4.86 -2.47 -0.33
C TYR A 121 6.30 -2.62 -0.80
N GLN A 122 6.58 -3.57 -1.70
CA GLN A 122 7.90 -3.75 -2.29
C GLN A 122 8.38 -2.48 -3.00
N ALA A 123 7.49 -1.81 -3.73
CA ALA A 123 7.85 -0.59 -4.45
C ALA A 123 8.03 0.63 -3.54
N LEU A 124 7.37 0.67 -2.38
CA LEU A 124 7.61 1.66 -1.33
C LEU A 124 8.97 1.46 -0.67
N GLU A 125 9.29 0.22 -0.27
CA GLU A 125 10.58 -0.13 0.33
C GLU A 125 11.75 0.19 -0.60
N ALA A 126 11.60 -0.06 -1.90
CA ALA A 126 12.64 0.21 -2.89
C ALA A 126 12.91 1.71 -3.15
N ARG A 127 11.97 2.61 -2.81
CA ARG A 127 12.04 4.04 -3.18
C ARG A 127 12.41 4.98 -2.03
N ASP A 128 12.42 4.50 -0.79
CA ASP A 128 12.73 5.30 0.41
C ASP A 128 12.01 6.66 0.44
N LEU A 129 10.70 6.64 0.21
CA LEU A 129 9.89 7.86 0.16
C LEU A 129 9.67 8.41 1.57
N ALA A 130 10.15 9.63 1.84
CA ALA A 130 10.01 10.25 3.16
C ALA A 130 8.73 11.07 3.36
N LEU A 131 8.21 11.69 2.29
CA LEU A 131 7.07 12.62 2.39
C LEU A 131 5.73 11.88 2.29
N ALA A 132 4.87 12.02 3.30
CA ALA A 132 3.55 11.38 3.36
C ALA A 132 2.67 11.65 2.12
N ALA A 133 2.67 12.88 1.60
CA ALA A 133 1.93 13.23 0.39
C ALA A 133 2.41 12.45 -0.84
N THR A 134 3.73 12.27 -0.97
CA THR A 134 4.34 11.50 -2.07
C THR A 134 4.01 10.01 -1.93
N ILE A 135 4.02 9.47 -0.71
CA ILE A 135 3.61 8.09 -0.44
C ILE A 135 2.14 7.89 -0.85
N GLN A 136 1.25 8.80 -0.44
CA GLN A 136 -0.18 8.69 -0.75
C GLN A 136 -0.45 8.76 -2.25
N ASP A 137 0.18 9.68 -2.98
CA ASP A 137 0.06 9.77 -4.44
C ASP A 137 0.65 8.53 -5.14
N PHE A 138 1.77 8.01 -4.64
CA PHE A 138 2.38 6.77 -5.13
C PHE A 138 1.43 5.56 -4.97
N VAL A 139 0.93 5.34 -3.75
CA VAL A 139 -0.03 4.26 -3.44
C VAL A 139 -1.31 4.41 -4.27
N SER A 140 -1.83 5.62 -4.42
CA SER A 140 -3.05 5.88 -5.19
C SER A 140 -2.87 5.51 -6.67
N ARG A 141 -1.70 5.77 -7.26
CA ARG A 141 -1.38 5.36 -8.64
C ARG A 141 -1.29 3.85 -8.78
N TYR A 142 -0.65 3.17 -7.83
CA TYR A 142 -0.55 1.72 -7.84
C TYR A 142 -1.92 1.06 -7.67
N ASN A 143 -2.74 1.56 -6.75
CA ASN A 143 -4.10 1.07 -6.55
C ASN A 143 -4.95 1.26 -7.81
N LEU A 144 -4.80 2.40 -8.50
CA LEU A 144 -5.47 2.61 -9.78
C LEU A 144 -4.98 1.63 -10.86
N ALA A 145 -3.66 1.38 -10.95
CA ALA A 145 -3.10 0.40 -11.88
C ALA A 145 -3.57 -1.03 -11.59
N ALA A 146 -3.75 -1.37 -10.32
CA ALA A 146 -4.24 -2.65 -9.85
C ALA A 146 -5.76 -2.85 -10.06
N SER A 147 -6.52 -1.76 -10.23
CA SER A 147 -7.98 -1.84 -10.37
C SER A 147 -8.49 -1.53 -11.78
N ILE A 148 -7.76 -0.82 -12.63
CA ILE A 148 -8.33 -0.31 -13.89
C ILE A 148 -8.48 -1.40 -14.97
N VAL A 149 -9.72 -1.69 -15.37
CA VAL A 149 -10.05 -2.65 -16.44
C VAL A 149 -10.27 -1.94 -17.78
N SER A 150 -10.97 -0.81 -17.79
CA SER A 150 -11.22 -0.04 -19.02
C SER A 150 -11.53 1.44 -18.77
N ILE A 151 -11.24 2.27 -19.77
CA ILE A 151 -11.61 3.69 -19.83
C ILE A 151 -12.25 3.96 -21.20
N GLY A 152 -13.56 4.16 -21.21
CA GLY A 152 -14.35 4.29 -22.43
C GLY A 152 -14.27 3.03 -23.28
N SER A 153 -13.79 3.14 -24.52
CA SER A 153 -13.60 2.00 -25.42
C SER A 153 -12.25 1.28 -25.25
N ARG A 154 -11.31 1.85 -24.46
CA ARG A 154 -9.98 1.27 -24.28
C ARG A 154 -9.99 0.29 -23.12
N LYS A 155 -9.57 -0.95 -23.38
CA LYS A 155 -9.45 -2.02 -22.39
C LYS A 155 -7.99 -2.18 -21.95
N TYR A 156 -7.81 -2.51 -20.69
CA TYR A 156 -6.54 -2.79 -20.05
C TYR A 156 -6.69 -4.12 -19.29
N PRO A 157 -6.70 -5.25 -20.01
CA PRO A 157 -7.09 -6.52 -19.42
C PRO A 157 -6.17 -6.91 -18.27
N HIS A 158 -6.78 -7.42 -17.21
CA HIS A 158 -6.09 -8.19 -16.19
C HIS A 158 -5.82 -9.60 -16.72
N VAL A 159 -4.95 -10.32 -16.02
CA VAL A 159 -4.71 -11.74 -16.32
C VAL A 159 -6.01 -12.51 -16.13
N GLY A 160 -6.35 -13.35 -17.12
CA GLY A 160 -7.66 -14.00 -17.22
C GLY A 160 -7.85 -15.15 -16.24
N ASP A 161 -6.80 -15.91 -15.96
CA ASP A 161 -6.80 -16.98 -14.97
C ASP A 161 -5.85 -16.61 -13.82
N PRO A 162 -6.36 -16.00 -12.74
CA PRO A 162 -5.51 -15.53 -11.66
C PRO A 162 -4.86 -16.66 -10.84
N LEU A 163 -5.31 -17.91 -10.98
CA LEU A 163 -4.82 -19.05 -10.20
C LEU A 163 -3.70 -19.82 -10.91
N ASN A 164 -3.72 -19.86 -12.25
CA ASN A 164 -2.79 -20.68 -13.03
C ASN A 164 -1.80 -19.88 -13.88
N ALA A 165 -2.02 -18.58 -14.06
CA ALA A 165 -1.13 -17.77 -14.87
C ALA A 165 0.24 -17.53 -14.20
N PRO A 166 1.32 -17.45 -14.99
CA PRO A 166 2.66 -17.15 -14.46
C PRO A 166 2.74 -15.71 -13.94
N GLU A 167 3.51 -15.50 -12.88
CA GLU A 167 3.71 -14.18 -12.24
C GLU A 167 4.17 -13.10 -13.24
N SER A 168 5.00 -13.46 -14.21
CA SER A 168 5.48 -12.54 -15.25
C SER A 168 4.37 -11.92 -16.10
N GLU A 169 3.25 -12.64 -16.31
CA GLU A 169 2.09 -12.08 -17.02
C GLU A 169 1.37 -11.02 -16.19
N PHE A 170 1.33 -11.19 -14.86
CA PHE A 170 0.77 -10.18 -13.97
C PHE A 170 1.60 -8.91 -13.96
N ASP A 171 2.92 -9.05 -13.88
CA ASP A 171 3.86 -7.93 -13.93
C ASP A 171 3.75 -7.16 -15.24
N GLU A 172 3.79 -7.86 -16.38
CA GLU A 172 3.69 -7.20 -17.69
C GLU A 172 2.36 -6.45 -17.84
N ALA A 173 1.25 -7.07 -17.42
CA ALA A 173 -0.07 -6.45 -17.49
C ALA A 173 -0.17 -5.24 -16.55
N PHE A 174 0.38 -5.33 -15.34
CA PHE A 174 0.40 -4.25 -14.36
C PHE A 174 1.25 -3.07 -14.84
N GLU A 175 2.47 -3.31 -15.34
CA GLU A 175 3.36 -2.27 -15.86
C GLU A 175 2.73 -1.54 -17.06
N LYS A 176 2.01 -2.25 -17.93
CA LYS A 176 1.25 -1.61 -19.01
C LYS A 176 0.18 -0.64 -18.48
N ARG A 177 -0.54 -1.03 -17.42
CA ARG A 177 -1.55 -0.17 -16.76
C ARG A 177 -0.89 1.03 -16.06
N LEU A 178 0.20 0.80 -15.33
CA LEU A 178 0.93 1.85 -14.62
C LEU A 178 1.53 2.89 -15.59
N HIS A 179 2.12 2.43 -16.70
CA HIS A 179 2.65 3.29 -17.75
C HIS A 179 1.56 4.09 -18.48
N MET A 180 0.35 3.53 -18.62
CA MET A 180 -0.79 4.27 -19.13
C MET A 180 -1.18 5.41 -18.17
N ILE A 181 -1.27 5.11 -16.87
CA ILE A 181 -1.63 6.09 -15.84
C ILE A 181 -0.62 7.24 -15.78
N SER A 182 0.67 6.97 -15.90
CA SER A 182 1.72 8.00 -15.88
C SER A 182 1.65 8.99 -17.06
N ARG A 183 0.90 8.65 -18.11
CA ARG A 183 0.68 9.48 -19.30
C ARG A 183 -0.66 10.21 -19.30
N LEU A 184 -1.51 9.98 -18.31
CA LEU A 184 -2.78 10.69 -18.19
C LEU A 184 -2.54 12.13 -17.73
N PRO A 185 -3.38 13.09 -18.18
CA PRO A 185 -3.45 14.38 -17.54
C PRO A 185 -3.77 14.24 -16.05
N GLU A 186 -3.13 15.05 -15.20
CA GLU A 186 -3.26 14.96 -13.74
C GLU A 186 -4.72 14.96 -13.28
N PHE A 187 -5.54 15.89 -13.78
CA PHE A 187 -6.95 15.97 -13.41
C PHE A 187 -7.74 14.69 -13.75
N MET A 188 -7.38 13.98 -14.83
CA MET A 188 -8.00 12.70 -15.18
C MET A 188 -7.56 11.62 -14.21
N ALA A 189 -6.26 11.55 -13.89
CA ALA A 189 -5.73 10.61 -12.92
C ALA A 189 -6.39 10.80 -11.55
N SER A 190 -6.52 12.04 -11.05
CA SER A 190 -7.18 12.34 -9.79
C SER A 190 -8.65 11.90 -9.77
N ARG A 191 -9.39 12.08 -10.87
CA ARG A 191 -10.79 11.61 -10.97
C ARG A 191 -10.90 10.09 -10.96
N LEU A 192 -9.98 9.40 -11.62
CA LEU A 192 -9.93 7.93 -11.59
C LEU A 192 -9.57 7.42 -10.18
N MET A 193 -8.63 8.06 -9.49
CA MET A 193 -8.30 7.74 -8.09
C MET A 193 -9.50 7.94 -7.16
N GLU A 194 -10.31 8.99 -7.38
CA GLU A 194 -11.57 9.21 -6.64
C GLU A 194 -12.56 8.06 -6.84
N SER A 195 -12.67 7.53 -8.08
CA SER A 195 -13.49 6.34 -8.37
C SER A 195 -12.97 5.10 -7.66
N VAL A 196 -11.65 4.89 -7.64
CA VAL A 196 -11.03 3.78 -6.89
C VAL A 196 -11.33 3.90 -5.41
N PHE A 197 -11.24 5.09 -4.82
CA PHE A 197 -11.57 5.30 -3.41
C PHE A 197 -13.04 4.96 -3.10
N LYS A 198 -13.98 5.36 -3.97
CA LYS A 198 -15.41 5.01 -3.82
C LYS A 198 -15.64 3.51 -3.92
N PHE A 199 -14.99 2.86 -4.89
CA PHE A 199 -15.02 1.42 -5.05
C PHE A 199 -14.46 0.71 -3.81
N ASP A 200 -13.31 1.13 -3.29
CA ASP A 200 -12.68 0.57 -2.10
C ASP A 200 -13.54 0.73 -0.85
N ARG A 201 -14.18 1.89 -0.69
CA ARG A 201 -15.12 2.13 0.41
C ARG A 201 -16.32 1.18 0.34
N LYS A 202 -16.86 0.96 -0.86
CA LYS A 202 -17.92 -0.02 -1.09
C LYS A 202 -17.46 -1.45 -0.75
N MET A 203 -16.30 -1.86 -1.24
CA MET A 203 -15.74 -3.18 -0.95
C MET A 203 -15.50 -3.36 0.55
N ARG A 204 -14.94 -2.36 1.24
CA ARG A 204 -14.75 -2.43 2.69
C ARG A 204 -16.07 -2.59 3.45
N ALA A 205 -17.12 -1.88 3.06
CA ALA A 205 -18.44 -2.02 3.68
C ALA A 205 -19.04 -3.42 3.47
N ILE A 206 -18.83 -4.02 2.30
CA ILE A 206 -19.32 -5.36 1.95
C ILE A 206 -18.58 -6.45 2.73
N PHE A 207 -17.28 -6.27 2.99
CA PHE A 207 -16.43 -7.24 3.69
C PHE A 207 -16.09 -6.81 5.13
N ALA A 208 -16.90 -5.93 5.73
CA ALA A 208 -16.74 -5.53 7.12
C ALA A 208 -17.22 -6.65 8.07
N GLU A 209 -16.65 -6.70 9.27
CA GLU A 209 -17.09 -7.59 10.35
C GLU A 209 -18.59 -7.39 10.66
N GLY A 210 -19.28 -8.48 11.00
CA GLY A 210 -20.73 -8.56 11.10
C GLY A 210 -21.42 -8.96 9.80
N ALA A 211 -20.66 -9.31 8.75
CA ALA A 211 -21.21 -9.85 7.52
C ALA A 211 -21.80 -11.26 7.78
N PRO A 212 -22.92 -11.65 7.14
CA PRO A 212 -23.53 -12.97 7.35
C PRO A 212 -22.62 -14.16 7.01
N GLN A 213 -21.55 -13.91 6.26
CA GLN A 213 -20.54 -14.88 5.85
C GLN A 213 -19.24 -14.76 6.65
N ASP A 214 -19.22 -14.05 7.79
CA ASP A 214 -18.11 -14.17 8.74
C ASP A 214 -18.14 -15.60 9.30
N PHE A 215 -17.37 -16.47 8.65
CA PHE A 215 -17.33 -17.92 8.84
C PHE A 215 -16.80 -18.32 10.22
#